data_AF-A0A9E4EYP0-F1
#
_entry.id   AF-A0A9E4EYP0-F1
#
_cell.length_a   1.000
_cell.length_b   1.000
_cell.length_c   1.000
_cell.angle_alpha   90.00
_cell.angle_beta   90.00
_cell.angle_gamma   90.00
#
_symmetry.space_group_name_H-M   'P 1'
#
loop_
_entity.id
_entity.type
_entity.pdbx_description
1 polymer ?
#
loop_
_entity_poly.entity_id
_entity_poly.type
_entity_poly.pdbx_seq_one_letter_code
_entity_poly.pdbx_strand_id
1 'polypeptide(L)' 'MEARVLSPCGVIGSGFPESSFERGLSMKPHVIACDGGSTDNGPAFLGAGMPNAT' A
#
# COMPACT_ATOMS: atom_id res chain seq x y z
N MET A 1 -17.05 19.25 1.67
CA MET A 1 -15.76 19.01 2.35
C MET A 1 -14.85 18.31 1.35
N GLU A 2 -13.56 18.64 1.30
CA GLU A 2 -12.59 18.09 0.35
C GLU A 2 -11.67 17.06 1.04
N ALA A 3 -11.30 15.99 0.33
CA ALA A 3 -10.27 15.04 0.75
C ALA A 3 -9.12 15.03 -0.27
N ARG A 4 -7.89 15.23 0.21
CA ARG A 4 -6.65 15.12 -0.57
C ARG A 4 -5.85 13.94 -0.03
N VAL A 5 -5.65 12.93 -0.86
CA VAL A 5 -4.92 11.70 -0.49
C VAL A 5 -3.64 11.62 -1.32
N LEU A 6 -2.52 11.42 -0.65
CA LEU A 6 -1.23 11.14 -1.29
C LEU A 6 -0.93 9.64 -1.17
N SER A 7 -0.82 8.96 -2.31
CA SER A 7 -0.30 7.60 -2.39
C SER A 7 1.11 7.62 -2.98
N PRO A 8 2.17 7.54 -2.15
CA PRO A 8 3.55 7.64 -2.62
C PRO A 8 4.00 6.39 -3.37
N CYS A 9 3.46 5.21 -3.04
CA CYS A 9 3.81 3.94 -3.65
C CYS A 9 2.59 3.08 -3.97
N GLY A 10 2.74 2.20 -4.97
CA GLY A 10 1.66 1.31 -5.41
C GLY A 10 1.30 0.25 -4.38
N VAL A 11 2.30 -0.27 -3.65
CA VAL A 11 2.16 -1.19 -2.51
C VAL A 11 3.25 -0.89 -1.49
N ILE A 12 3.00 -1.14 -0.20
CA ILE A 12 4.02 -1.01 0.86
C ILE A 12 5.28 -1.80 0.45
N GLY A 13 6.43 -1.14 0.57
CA GLY A 13 7.74 -1.74 0.25
C GLY A 13 8.20 -1.59 -1.20
N SER A 14 7.37 -1.15 -2.14
CA SER A 14 7.79 -0.97 -3.54
C SER A 14 8.72 0.24 -3.77
N GLY A 15 8.92 1.07 -2.75
CA GLY A 15 9.66 2.33 -2.87
C GLY A 15 8.91 3.38 -3.70
N PHE A 16 9.49 4.59 -3.74
CA PHE A 16 9.00 5.73 -4.50
C PHE A 16 10.12 6.77 -4.71
N PRO A 17 10.07 7.59 -5.78
CA PRO A 17 11.01 8.70 -5.93
C PRO A 17 10.77 9.78 -4.88
N GLU A 18 11.81 10.14 -4.11
CA GLU A 18 11.74 11.17 -3.07
C GLU A 18 11.20 12.51 -3.58
N SER A 19 11.66 12.95 -4.76
CA SER A 19 11.18 14.16 -5.42
C SER A 19 9.68 14.16 -5.72
N SER A 20 9.10 13.00 -6.00
CA SER A 20 7.64 12.86 -6.20
C SER A 20 6.89 12.96 -4.87
N PHE A 21 7.47 12.40 -3.80
CA PHE A 21 6.90 12.50 -2.46
C PHE A 21 6.92 13.94 -1.94
N GLU A 22 8.05 14.63 -2.05
CA GLU A 22 8.18 16.06 -1.67
C GLU A 22 7.17 16.94 -2.41
N ARG A 23 7.02 16.72 -3.73
CA ARG A 23 5.99 17.40 -4.53
C ARG A 23 4.59 17.13 -4.00
N GLY A 24 4.27 15.87 -3.68
CA GLY A 24 3.00 15.50 -3.08
C GLY A 24 2.75 16.20 -1.74
N LEU A 25 3.76 16.25 -0.87
CA LEU A 25 3.68 16.95 0.42
C LEU A 25 3.39 18.45 0.26
N SER A 26 4.02 19.11 -0.74
CA SER A 26 3.78 20.53 -1.03
C SER A 26 2.32 20.87 -1.35
N MET A 27 1.55 19.88 -1.81
CA MET A 27 0.12 20.00 -2.12
C MET A 27 -0.79 19.86 -0.88
N LYS A 28 -0.21 19.76 0.32
CA LYS A 28 -0.91 19.69 1.62
C LYS A 28 -1.98 18.59 1.65
N PRO A 29 -1.62 17.32 1.42
CA PRO A 29 -2.57 16.22 1.53
C PRO A 29 -3.13 16.13 2.95
N HIS A 30 -4.37 15.68 3.08
CA HIS A 30 -4.98 15.42 4.39
C HIS A 30 -4.55 14.07 4.95
N VAL A 31 -4.24 13.11 4.07
CA VAL A 31 -3.85 11.74 4.42
C VAL A 31 -2.78 11.26 3.46
N ILE A 32 -1.82 10.50 3.99
CA ILE A 32 -0.89 9.68 3.22
C ILE A 32 -1.31 8.22 3.43
N ALA A 33 -1.55 7.50 2.34
CA ALA A 33 -2.03 6.12 2.39
C ALA A 33 -1.39 5.29 1.27
N CYS A 34 -1.10 4.03 1.54
CA CYS A 34 -0.57 3.08 0.55
C CYS A 34 -1.39 1.80 0.60
N ASP A 35 -1.39 1.04 -0.51
CA ASP A 35 -1.91 -0.33 -0.50
C ASP A 35 -1.02 -1.20 0.39
N GLY A 36 -1.60 -1.84 1.41
CA GLY A 36 -0.90 -2.75 2.30
C GLY A 36 -0.75 -4.16 1.75
N GLY A 37 -1.40 -4.47 0.63
CA GLY A 37 -1.57 -5.83 0.15
C GLY A 37 -2.50 -6.66 1.04
N SER A 38 -2.69 -7.93 0.68
CA SER A 38 -3.43 -8.88 1.49
C SER A 38 -2.50 -9.56 2.50
N THR A 39 -2.96 -9.71 3.73
CA THR A 39 -2.32 -10.61 4.71
C THR A 39 -2.77 -12.06 4.53
N ASP A 40 -3.89 -12.29 3.83
CA ASP A 40 -4.35 -13.61 3.45
C ASP A 40 -3.75 -14.00 2.09
N ASN A 41 -3.02 -15.13 2.04
CA ASN A 41 -2.49 -15.71 0.81
C ASN A 41 -3.60 -16.28 -0.11
N GLY A 42 -4.86 -16.25 0.35
CA GLY A 42 -6.02 -16.71 -0.39
C GLY A 42 -6.28 -18.21 -0.17
N PRO A 43 -7.29 -18.77 -0.85
CA PRO A 43 -7.83 -20.10 -0.54
C PRO A 43 -6.92 -21.25 -1.00
N ALA A 44 -5.83 -21.00 -1.72
CA ALA A 44 -4.98 -22.03 -2.30
C ALA A 44 -4.40 -22.98 -1.22
N PHE A 45 -3.88 -22.42 -0.13
CA PHE A 45 -3.32 -23.20 0.98
C PHE A 45 -4.40 -24.00 1.73
N LEU A 46 -5.56 -23.39 1.98
CA LEU A 46 -6.71 -24.06 2.59
C LEU A 46 -7.23 -25.22 1.72
N GLY A 47 -7.33 -25.01 0.40
CA GLY A 47 -7.74 -26.04 -0.56
C GLY A 47 -6.74 -27.19 -0.69
N ALA A 48 -5.45 -26.92 -0.44
CA ALA A 48 -4.40 -27.93 -0.43
C ALA A 48 -4.19 -28.60 0.94
N GLY A 49 -4.91 -28.17 1.99
CA GLY A 49 -4.70 -28.66 3.36
C GLY A 49 -3.32 -28.28 3.93
N MET A 50 -2.70 -27.21 3.44
CA MET A 50 -1.38 -26.74 3.86
C MET A 50 -1.50 -25.49 4.73
N PRO A 51 -0.65 -25.32 5.76
CA PRO A 51 -0.58 -24.07 6.51
C PRO A 51 0.05 -22.93 5.68
N ASN A 52 -0.36 -21.68 5.92
CA ASN A 52 0.10 -20.48 5.21
C ASN A 52 1.60 -20.14 5.38
N ALA A 53 2.37 -20.91 6.15
CA ALA A 53 3.69 -20.51 6.67
C ALA A 53 4.85 -21.46 6.32
N THR A 54 4.68 -22.35 5.34
CA THR A 54 5.73 -23.26 4.87
C THR A 54 5.96 -23.16 3.38
#